data_AF-A0A953LPZ4-F1
#
_entry.id   AF-A0A953LPZ4-F1
#
_cell.length_a   1.000
_cell.length_b   1.000
_cell.length_c   1.000
_cell.angle_alpha   90.00
_cell.angle_beta   90.00
_cell.angle_gamma   90.00
#
_symmetry.space_group_name_H-M   'P 1'
#
loop_
_entity.id
_entity.type
_entity.pdbx_description
1 polymer ?
#
loop_
_entity_poly.entity_id
_entity_poly.type
_entity_poly.pdbx_seq_one_letter_code
_entity_poly.pdbx_strand_id
1 'polypeptide(L)'
;TALLGWFRHGPVYRTMGRDSEYLRGLPALAALAPGAEVTTIASAHDLLVYPVACAHLEGARQITLVGIGHLGLLTDRAIQQRVADLLEGGEPDSARGAGEAEDRATEQQRAQESERD
;
A
#
# COMPACT_ATOMS: atom_id res chain seq x y z
N THR A 1 -6.22 -28.20 4.68
CA THR A 1 -6.51 -27.53 3.39
C THR A 1 -7.85 -26.79 3.35
N ALA A 2 -8.56 -26.61 4.48
CA ALA A 2 -9.86 -25.91 4.51
C ALA A 2 -9.77 -24.41 4.86
N LEU A 3 -8.68 -23.98 5.54
CA LEU A 3 -8.49 -22.58 5.94
C LEU A 3 -8.34 -21.60 4.76
N LEU A 4 -7.80 -22.04 3.63
CA LEU A 4 -7.70 -21.20 2.42
C LEU A 4 -9.03 -21.09 1.63
N GLY A 5 -9.99 -22.00 1.87
CA GLY A 5 -11.24 -22.02 1.11
C GLY A 5 -12.16 -20.83 1.45
N TRP A 6 -12.17 -20.39 2.72
CA TRP A 6 -13.08 -19.33 3.15
C TRP A 6 -12.76 -17.96 2.53
N PHE A 7 -11.47 -17.68 2.30
CA PHE A 7 -11.03 -16.47 1.58
C PHE A 7 -11.58 -16.39 0.15
N ARG A 8 -11.86 -17.54 -0.49
CA ARG A 8 -12.23 -17.60 -1.91
C ARG A 8 -13.73 -17.49 -2.18
N HIS A 9 -14.59 -17.50 -1.16
CA HIS A 9 -16.04 -17.70 -1.35
C HIS A 9 -16.95 -16.60 -0.79
N GLY A 10 -16.43 -15.66 -0.01
CA GLY A 10 -17.20 -14.50 0.44
C GLY A 10 -17.64 -13.63 -0.75
N PRO A 11 -18.88 -13.10 -0.77
CA PRO A 11 -19.38 -12.28 -1.88
C PRO A 11 -18.52 -11.04 -2.14
N VAL A 12 -17.94 -10.44 -1.09
CA VAL A 12 -17.01 -9.29 -1.20
C VAL A 12 -15.72 -9.65 -1.95
N TYR A 13 -15.13 -10.81 -1.69
CA TYR A 13 -13.90 -11.21 -2.38
C TYR A 13 -14.13 -11.50 -3.87
N ARG A 14 -15.34 -11.95 -4.25
CA ARG A 14 -15.72 -12.15 -5.64
C ARG A 14 -15.88 -10.83 -6.39
N THR A 15 -16.47 -9.81 -5.76
CA THR A 15 -16.61 -8.49 -6.38
C THR A 15 -15.30 -7.73 -6.45
N MET A 16 -14.37 -7.96 -5.52
CA MET A 16 -13.04 -7.33 -5.52
C MET A 16 -12.00 -8.11 -6.33
N GLY A 17 -12.36 -9.27 -6.87
CA GLY A 17 -11.49 -10.05 -7.74
C GLY A 17 -11.16 -9.28 -9.02
N ARG A 18 -9.92 -9.43 -9.50
CA ARG A 18 -9.48 -8.85 -10.77
C ARG A 18 -10.48 -9.20 -11.88
N ASP A 19 -10.82 -8.20 -12.69
CA ASP A 19 -11.72 -8.34 -13.83
C ASP A 19 -13.17 -8.77 -13.49
N SER A 20 -13.61 -8.62 -12.23
CA SER A 20 -15.00 -8.85 -11.86
C SER A 20 -15.95 -7.90 -12.62
N GLU A 21 -17.18 -8.34 -12.87
CA GLU A 21 -18.21 -7.50 -13.49
C GLU A 21 -18.45 -6.21 -12.70
N TYR A 22 -18.37 -6.30 -11.38
CA TYR A 22 -18.49 -5.15 -10.49
C TYR A 22 -17.38 -4.12 -10.75
N LEU A 23 -16.11 -4.53 -10.75
CA LEU A 23 -14.99 -3.59 -10.98
C LEU A 23 -14.99 -3.03 -12.42
N ARG A 24 -15.35 -3.85 -13.41
CA ARG A 24 -15.48 -3.38 -14.81
C ARG A 24 -16.60 -2.36 -15.00
N GLY A 25 -17.63 -2.40 -14.15
CA GLY A 25 -18.74 -1.45 -14.17
C GLY A 25 -18.44 -0.13 -13.45
N LEU A 26 -17.30 0.00 -12.77
CA LEU A 26 -16.94 1.25 -12.10
C LEU A 26 -16.60 2.34 -13.11
N PRO A 27 -17.07 3.58 -12.91
CA PRO A 27 -16.65 4.70 -13.74
C PRO A 27 -15.16 5.00 -13.52
N ALA A 28 -14.51 5.53 -14.55
CA ALA A 28 -13.15 6.03 -14.42
C ALA A 28 -13.08 7.13 -13.36
N LEU A 29 -12.03 7.14 -12.53
CA LEU A 29 -11.88 8.13 -11.46
C LEU A 29 -11.88 9.57 -11.99
N ALA A 30 -11.28 9.80 -13.16
CA ALA A 30 -11.29 11.10 -13.83
C ALA A 30 -12.71 11.62 -14.17
N ALA A 31 -13.68 10.72 -14.37
CA ALA A 31 -15.07 11.12 -14.57
C ALA A 31 -15.77 11.49 -13.26
N LEU A 32 -15.35 10.90 -12.13
CA LEU A 32 -15.89 11.18 -10.81
C LEU A 32 -15.31 12.45 -10.17
N ALA A 33 -14.02 12.70 -10.42
CA ALA A 33 -13.27 13.82 -9.83
C ALA A 33 -12.46 14.54 -10.92
N PRO A 34 -13.13 15.27 -11.84
CA PRO A 34 -12.46 15.95 -12.92
C PRO A 34 -11.50 17.03 -12.38
N GLY A 35 -10.25 17.00 -12.84
CA GLY A 35 -9.21 17.97 -12.45
C GLY A 35 -8.55 17.68 -11.10
N ALA A 36 -8.90 16.59 -10.41
CA ALA A 36 -8.21 16.20 -9.19
C ALA A 36 -6.81 15.65 -9.51
N GLU A 37 -5.82 16.09 -8.73
CA GLU A 37 -4.50 15.47 -8.72
C GLU A 37 -4.57 14.16 -7.93
N VAL A 38 -4.27 13.04 -8.59
CA VAL A 38 -4.37 11.72 -8.00
C VAL A 38 -2.97 11.16 -7.78
N THR A 39 -2.70 10.69 -6.56
CA THR A 39 -1.53 9.88 -6.24
C THR A 39 -1.98 8.51 -5.79
N THR A 40 -1.38 7.46 -6.36
CA THR A 40 -1.55 6.07 -5.93
C THR A 40 -0.27 5.58 -5.26
N ILE A 41 -0.41 5.11 -4.02
CA ILE A 41 0.70 4.54 -3.24
C ILE A 41 0.41 3.05 -3.10
N ALA A 42 1.34 2.22 -3.57
CA ALA A 42 1.22 0.76 -3.55
C ALA A 42 2.46 0.14 -2.94
N SER A 43 2.37 -1.13 -2.54
CA SER A 43 3.52 -1.89 -2.07
C SER A 43 3.83 -3.07 -2.99
N ALA A 44 5.11 -3.28 -3.28
CA ALA A 44 5.62 -4.48 -3.93
C ALA A 44 5.46 -5.74 -3.06
N HIS A 45 5.30 -5.59 -1.74
CA HIS A 45 5.06 -6.69 -0.79
C HIS A 45 3.61 -6.74 -0.29
N ASP A 46 2.67 -6.16 -1.04
CA ASP A 46 1.24 -6.33 -0.78
C ASP A 46 0.82 -7.78 -1.11
N LEU A 47 0.29 -8.48 -0.11
CA LEU A 47 -0.18 -9.87 -0.24
C LEU A 47 -1.70 -9.97 -0.46
N LEU A 48 -2.42 -8.84 -0.49
CA LEU A 48 -3.86 -8.76 -0.71
C LEU A 48 -4.19 -8.26 -2.12
N VAL A 49 -3.46 -7.26 -2.61
CA VAL A 49 -3.64 -6.69 -3.95
C VAL A 49 -2.43 -7.02 -4.81
N TYR A 50 -2.61 -7.98 -5.72
CA TYR A 50 -1.52 -8.48 -6.58
C TYR A 50 -2.03 -8.76 -8.02
N PRO A 51 -1.24 -8.43 -9.07
CA PRO A 51 0.08 -7.79 -9.04
C PRO A 51 0.02 -6.30 -8.65
N VAL A 52 1.13 -5.72 -8.17
CA VAL A 52 1.22 -4.31 -7.72
C VAL A 52 0.71 -3.31 -8.76
N ALA A 53 0.86 -3.62 -10.06
CA ALA A 53 0.34 -2.82 -11.16
C ALA A 53 -1.18 -2.60 -11.08
N CYS A 54 -1.94 -3.52 -10.47
CA CYS A 54 -3.39 -3.38 -10.29
C CYS A 54 -3.76 -2.33 -9.23
N ALA A 55 -2.83 -1.91 -8.38
CA ALA A 55 -3.05 -0.85 -7.38
C ALA A 55 -2.79 0.56 -7.94
N HIS A 56 -2.22 0.66 -9.14
CA HIS A 56 -1.91 1.93 -9.78
C HIS A 56 -2.98 2.35 -10.79
N LEU A 57 -3.26 3.64 -10.81
CA LEU A 57 -4.17 4.27 -11.76
C LEU A 57 -3.37 4.94 -12.88
N GLU A 58 -3.78 4.71 -14.12
CA GLU A 58 -3.20 5.40 -15.28
C GLU A 58 -3.41 6.91 -15.19
N GLY A 59 -2.38 7.69 -15.49
CA GLY A 59 -2.40 9.16 -15.42
C GLY A 59 -2.29 9.75 -14.01
N ALA A 60 -2.32 8.92 -12.95
CA ALA A 60 -2.02 9.36 -11.59
C ALA A 60 -0.49 9.40 -11.36
N ARG A 61 -0.05 10.15 -10.34
CA ARG A 61 1.27 9.96 -9.75
C ARG A 61 1.32 8.57 -9.11
N GLN A 62 2.34 7.77 -9.41
CA GLN A 62 2.47 6.40 -8.92
C GLN A 62 3.70 6.27 -8.02
N ILE A 63 3.50 5.80 -6.80
CA ILE A 63 4.58 5.56 -5.83
C ILE A 63 4.50 4.09 -5.41
N THR A 64 5.56 3.33 -5.71
CA THR A 64 5.69 1.94 -5.25
C THR A 64 6.69 1.89 -4.10
N LEU A 65 6.28 1.29 -2.99
CA LEU A 65 7.09 1.09 -1.80
C LEU A 65 7.55 -0.36 -1.73
N VAL A 66 8.69 -0.58 -1.07
CA VAL A 66 9.29 -1.89 -0.81
C VAL A 66 9.44 -2.06 0.69
N GLY A 67 9.37 -3.28 1.19
CA GLY A 67 9.56 -3.61 2.60
C GLY A 67 8.31 -3.45 3.48
N ILE A 68 7.19 -2.97 2.93
CA ILE A 68 5.96 -2.71 3.69
C ILE A 68 4.80 -3.60 3.26
N GLY A 69 4.05 -4.17 4.19
CA GLY A 69 2.84 -4.93 3.86
C GLY A 69 1.63 -4.04 3.57
N HIS A 70 0.53 -4.62 3.09
CA HIS A 70 -0.73 -3.90 2.80
C HIS A 70 -1.18 -3.01 3.96
N LEU A 71 -1.26 -3.57 5.18
CA LEU A 71 -1.70 -2.81 6.35
C LEU A 71 -0.70 -1.72 6.75
N GLY A 72 0.60 -1.94 6.48
CA GLY A 72 1.62 -0.94 6.73
C GLY A 72 1.41 0.33 5.90
N LEU A 73 0.86 0.24 4.68
CA LEU A 73 0.50 1.42 3.89
C LEU A 73 -0.47 2.36 4.62
N LEU A 74 -1.29 1.83 5.55
CA LEU A 74 -2.24 2.59 6.35
C LEU A 74 -1.69 2.98 7.73
N THR A 75 -0.94 2.10 8.37
CA THR A 75 -0.60 2.22 9.79
C THR A 75 0.82 2.69 10.06
N ASP A 76 1.75 2.58 9.10
CA ASP A 76 3.12 2.99 9.30
C ASP A 76 3.24 4.52 9.33
N ARG A 77 3.87 5.03 10.40
CA ARG A 77 3.99 6.47 10.64
C ARG A 77 4.80 7.18 9.56
N ALA A 78 5.83 6.55 9.01
CA ALA A 78 6.62 7.14 7.93
C ALA A 78 5.79 7.30 6.66
N ILE A 79 4.85 6.36 6.41
CA ILE A 79 3.93 6.48 5.28
C ILE A 79 2.90 7.58 5.52
N GLN A 80 2.35 7.67 6.74
CA GLN A 80 1.45 8.77 7.11
C GLN A 80 2.12 10.13 6.94
N GLN A 81 3.38 10.27 7.36
CA GLN A 81 4.14 11.50 7.15
C GLN A 81 4.33 11.80 5.66
N ARG A 82 4.70 10.80 4.86
CA ARG A 82 4.85 10.96 3.41
C ARG A 82 3.55 11.40 2.73
N VAL A 83 2.40 10.92 3.21
CA VAL A 83 1.08 11.38 2.72
C VAL A 83 0.83 12.84 3.12
N ALA A 84 1.17 13.25 4.34
CA ALA A 84 1.06 14.65 4.75
C ALA A 84 1.93 15.57 3.87
N ASP A 85 3.18 15.18 3.62
CA ASP A 85 4.11 15.94 2.77
C ASP A 85 3.54 16.10 1.34
N LEU A 86 2.95 15.04 0.79
CA LEU A 86 2.30 15.08 -0.52
C LEU A 86 1.12 16.05 -0.56
N LEU A 87 0.32 16.12 0.51
CA LEU A 87 -0.82 17.04 0.60
C LEU A 87 -0.39 18.51 0.74
N GLU A 88 0.79 18.75 1.34
CA GLU A 88 1.38 20.09 1.46
C GLU A 88 2.09 20.55 0.17
N GLY A 89 2.13 19.70 -0.87
CA GLY A 89 2.81 19.99 -2.14
C GLY A 89 4.32 19.69 -2.12
N GLY A 90 4.79 18.97 -1.11
CA GLY A 90 6.16 18.47 -1.03
C GLY A 90 6.44 17.37 -2.04
N GLU A 91 7.63 17.39 -2.64
CA GLU A 91 8.16 16.23 -3.35
C GLU A 91 8.49 15.14 -2.33
N PRO A 92 7.99 13.91 -2.50
CA PRO A 92 8.24 12.82 -1.57
C PRO A 92 9.72 12.43 -1.68
N ASP A 93 10.46 12.64 -0.59
CA ASP A 93 11.87 12.28 -0.50
C ASP A 93 12.01 10.76 -0.71
N SER A 94 12.49 10.36 -1.89
CA SER A 94 12.63 8.97 -2.33
C SER A 94 13.53 8.13 -1.42
N ALA A 95 14.34 8.77 -0.57
CA ALA A 95 15.45 8.13 0.13
C ALA A 95 15.21 7.88 1.64
N ARG A 96 14.26 8.57 2.30
CA ARG A 96 14.15 8.51 3.78
C ARG A 96 13.40 7.30 4.35
N GLY A 97 12.44 6.74 3.60
CA GLY A 97 11.57 5.68 4.14
C GLY A 97 12.21 4.29 4.27
N ALA A 98 13.22 3.97 3.44
CA ALA A 98 13.86 2.66 3.46
C ALA A 98 14.91 2.53 4.57
N GLY A 99 15.71 3.58 4.80
CA GLY A 99 16.77 3.58 5.81
C GLY A 99 16.23 3.57 7.25
N GLU A 100 15.19 4.36 7.54
CA GLU A 100 14.64 4.45 8.90
C GLU A 100 13.90 3.18 9.37
N ALA A 101 13.41 2.35 8.46
CA ALA A 101 12.78 1.08 8.78
C ALA A 101 13.84 0.01 9.11
N GLU A 102 14.96 0.02 8.40
CA GLU A 102 16.10 -0.88 8.61
C GLU A 102 16.86 -0.53 9.90
N ASP A 103 17.03 0.77 10.17
CA ASP A 103 17.62 1.26 11.43
C ASP A 103 16.74 0.92 12.65
N ARG A 104 15.41 1.05 12.54
CA ARG A 104 14.47 0.68 13.62
C ARG A 104 14.39 -0.83 13.85
N ALA A 105 14.45 -1.64 12.79
CA ALA A 105 14.51 -3.10 12.93
C ALA A 105 15.79 -3.54 13.65
N THR A 106 16.92 -2.90 13.31
CA THR A 106 18.23 -3.16 13.94
C THR A 106 18.24 -2.74 15.42
N GLU A 107 17.61 -1.62 15.75
CA GLU A 107 17.49 -1.14 17.14
C GLU A 107 16.59 -2.03 18.00
N GLN A 108 15.46 -2.49 17.46
CA GLN A 108 14.56 -3.43 18.15
C GLN A 108 15.21 -4.80 18.38
N GLN A 109 16.02 -5.27 17.43
CA GLN A 109 16.72 -6.54 17.55
C GLN A 109 17.82 -6.49 18.61
N ARG A 110 18.56 -5.37 18.71
CA ARG A 110 19.53 -5.13 19.80
C ARG A 110 18.87 -5.02 21.18
N ALA A 111 17.69 -4.40 21.26
CA ALA A 111 16.94 -4.30 22.51
C ALA A 111 16.47 -5.68 23.00
N GLN A 112 16.01 -6.55 22.10
CA GLN A 112 15.59 -7.92 22.43
C GLN A 112 16.75 -8.83 22.84
N GLU A 113 17.96 -8.61 22.32
CA GLU A 113 19.16 -9.35 22.73
C GLU A 113 19.66 -8.92 24.12
N SER A 114 19.56 -7.63 24.46
CA SER A 114 19.93 -7.11 25.78
C SER A 114 19.02 -7.57 26.94
N GLU A 115 17.80 -8.03 26.65
CA GLU A 115 16.85 -8.53 27.67
C GLU A 115 16.98 -10.05 27.90
N ARG A 116 17.84 -10.75 27.14
CA ARG A 116 18.08 -12.19 27.26
C ARG A 116 19.32 -12.56 28.08
N ASP A 117 20.13 -11.58 28.47
CA ASP A 117 21.30 -11.71 29.36
C ASP A 117 20.95 -11.31 30.80
#